data_AF-A0A6V7HXQ7-F1
#
_entry.id   AF-A0A6V7HXQ7-F1
#
_cell.length_a   1.000
_cell.length_b   1.000
_cell.length_c   1.000
_cell.angle_alpha   90.00
_cell.angle_beta   90.00
_cell.angle_gamma   90.00
#
_symmetry.space_group_name_H-M   'P 1'
#
loop_
_entity.id
_entity.type
_entity.pdbx_description
1 polymer ?
#
loop_
_entity_poly.entity_id
_entity_poly.type
_entity_poly.pdbx_seq_one_letter_code
_entity_poly.pdbx_strand_id
1 'polypeptide(L)'
;IPPEHKQWVYCTGLSVAEQTIWDSVIDEHYESPSDNPAFEYLGCTNNTGYLDKYLRIAFNRQQDDTEVTIRNVMDAFDALIAGPMETYNFALDFLIQGIDGIRR
;
A
#
# COMPACT_ATOMS: atom_id res chain seq x y z
N ILE A 1 -18.74 -2.19 -4.85
CA ILE A 1 -18.32 -3.61 -5.01
C ILE A 1 -18.76 -4.35 -3.75
N PRO A 2 -19.50 -5.48 -3.85
CA PRO A 2 -19.83 -6.32 -2.69
C PRO A 2 -18.57 -6.66 -1.89
N PRO A 3 -18.60 -6.69 -0.54
CA PRO A 3 -17.41 -6.85 0.29
C PRO A 3 -16.52 -8.03 -0.13
N GLU A 4 -17.11 -9.19 -0.41
CA GLU A 4 -16.46 -10.43 -0.81
C GLU A 4 -15.73 -10.36 -2.17
N HIS A 5 -16.05 -9.35 -2.98
CA HIS A 5 -15.43 -9.15 -4.30
C HIS A 5 -14.44 -7.99 -4.32
N LYS A 6 -14.33 -7.20 -3.25
CA LYS A 6 -13.45 -6.02 -3.22
C LYS A 6 -12.01 -6.40 -3.54
N GLN A 7 -11.45 -7.34 -2.79
CA GLN A 7 -10.07 -7.79 -2.98
C GLN A 7 -9.80 -8.23 -4.43
N TRP A 8 -10.66 -9.08 -5.00
CA TRP A 8 -10.47 -9.56 -6.36
C TRP A 8 -10.55 -8.43 -7.40
N VAL A 9 -11.56 -7.55 -7.31
CA VAL A 9 -11.74 -6.45 -8.26
C VAL A 9 -10.58 -5.45 -8.18
N TYR A 10 -10.25 -4.98 -6.97
CA TYR A 10 -9.18 -3.99 -6.80
C TYR A 10 -7.81 -4.56 -7.19
N CYS A 11 -7.46 -5.76 -6.73
CA CYS A 11 -6.16 -6.34 -7.07
C CYS A 11 -6.04 -6.65 -8.56
N THR A 12 -7.10 -7.13 -9.20
CA THR A 12 -7.08 -7.34 -10.67
C THR A 12 -6.85 -6.02 -11.39
N GLY A 13 -7.57 -4.96 -11.03
CA GLY A 13 -7.40 -3.63 -11.65
C GLY A 13 -6.02 -3.03 -11.39
N LEU A 14 -5.57 -3.02 -10.14
CA LEU A 14 -4.30 -2.41 -9.73
C LEU A 14 -3.07 -3.18 -10.23
N SER A 15 -3.20 -4.47 -10.51
CA SER A 15 -2.11 -5.27 -11.09
C SER A 15 -1.66 -4.80 -12.47
N VAL A 16 -2.55 -4.15 -13.22
CA VAL A 16 -2.32 -3.64 -14.58
C VAL A 16 -2.54 -2.13 -14.71
N ALA A 17 -2.85 -1.45 -13.60
CA ALA A 17 -3.13 -0.02 -13.60
C ALA A 17 -1.90 0.78 -14.02
N GLU A 18 -2.13 1.77 -14.88
CA GLU A 18 -1.15 2.82 -15.14
C GLU A 18 -1.07 3.80 -13.96
N GLN A 19 0.00 4.61 -13.94
CA GLN A 19 0.30 5.51 -12.83
C GLN A 19 -0.86 6.43 -12.46
N THR A 20 -1.59 6.96 -13.44
CA THR A 20 -2.71 7.89 -13.22
C THR A 20 -3.82 7.27 -12.38
N ILE A 21 -4.18 6.02 -12.65
CA ILE A 21 -5.20 5.27 -11.90
C ILE A 21 -4.67 4.85 -10.53
N TRP A 22 -3.40 4.46 -10.46
CA TRP A 22 -2.80 4.07 -9.19
C TRP A 22 -2.66 5.27 -8.23
N ASP A 23 -2.27 6.43 -8.77
CA ASP A 23 -2.15 7.69 -8.02
C ASP A 23 -3.53 8.21 -7.59
N SER A 24 -4.60 8.04 -8.38
CA SER A 24 -5.94 8.46 -7.96
C SER A 24 -6.44 7.71 -6.72
N VAL A 25 -6.07 6.45 -6.55
CA VAL A 25 -6.41 5.67 -5.34
C VAL A 25 -5.71 6.24 -4.10
N ILE A 26 -4.48 6.74 -4.25
CA ILE A 26 -3.78 7.44 -3.17
C ILE A 26 -4.47 8.77 -2.86
N ASP A 27 -4.82 9.54 -3.88
CA ASP A 27 -5.46 10.84 -3.70
C ASP A 27 -6.79 10.69 -2.95
N GLU A 28 -7.60 9.69 -3.33
CA GLU A 28 -8.84 9.37 -2.60
C GLU A 28 -8.58 8.94 -1.14
N HIS A 29 -7.49 8.22 -0.87
CA HIS A 29 -7.09 7.87 0.51
C HIS A 29 -6.76 9.11 1.34
N TYR A 30 -6.11 10.12 0.76
CA TYR A 30 -5.84 11.37 1.46
C TYR A 30 -7.09 12.22 1.68
N GLU A 31 -8.06 12.17 0.78
CA GLU A 31 -9.33 12.90 0.91
C GLU A 31 -10.25 12.27 1.98
N SER A 32 -10.28 10.94 2.09
CA SER A 32 -11.00 10.25 3.17
C SER A 32 -10.28 8.98 3.65
N PRO A 33 -9.31 9.11 4.58
CA PRO A 33 -8.49 7.99 5.06
C PRO A 33 -9.28 6.90 5.78
N SER A 34 -10.44 7.24 6.34
CA SER A 34 -11.31 6.31 7.07
C SER A 34 -12.33 5.59 6.19
N ASP A 35 -12.63 6.13 5.00
CA ASP A 35 -13.75 5.64 4.18
C ASP A 35 -13.29 4.85 2.95
N ASN A 36 -11.99 4.86 2.63
CA ASN A 36 -11.50 4.21 1.42
C ASN A 36 -10.64 2.95 1.69
N PRO A 37 -11.22 1.74 1.58
CA PRO A 37 -10.46 0.49 1.65
C PRO A 37 -9.62 0.25 0.38
N ALA A 38 -9.54 1.19 -0.57
CA ALA A 38 -8.71 0.97 -1.75
C ALA A 38 -7.21 1.01 -1.44
N PHE A 39 -6.80 1.70 -0.37
CA PHE A 39 -5.38 1.82 0.02
C PHE A 39 -4.76 0.46 0.37
N GLU A 40 -5.48 -0.44 1.04
CA GLU A 40 -5.03 -1.81 1.34
C GLU A 40 -4.78 -2.65 0.07
N TYR A 41 -5.30 -2.26 -1.09
CA TYR A 41 -5.08 -3.00 -2.34
C TYR A 41 -3.96 -2.44 -3.21
N LEU A 42 -3.34 -1.30 -2.85
CA LEU A 42 -2.25 -0.70 -3.63
C LEU A 42 -1.03 -1.61 -3.79
N GLY A 43 -0.81 -2.52 -2.82
CA GLY A 43 0.24 -3.54 -2.87
C GLY A 43 0.03 -4.63 -3.94
N CYS A 44 -1.15 -4.71 -4.57
CA CYS A 44 -1.44 -5.67 -5.63
C CYS A 44 -0.86 -5.29 -7.01
N THR A 45 -0.14 -4.17 -7.11
CA THR A 45 0.52 -3.77 -8.36
C THR A 45 1.71 -4.66 -8.70
N ASN A 46 1.91 -4.92 -10.00
CA ASN A 46 3.10 -5.61 -10.52
C ASN A 46 4.28 -4.65 -10.76
N ASN A 47 4.10 -3.35 -10.52
CA ASN A 47 5.11 -2.33 -10.74
C ASN A 47 5.91 -2.08 -9.45
N THR A 48 7.17 -2.50 -9.42
CA THR A 48 8.06 -2.33 -8.26
C THR A 48 8.31 -0.88 -7.88
N GLY A 49 8.25 0.06 -8.83
CA GLY A 49 8.32 1.50 -8.54
C GLY A 49 7.09 2.00 -7.77
N TYR A 50 5.91 1.43 -8.03
CA TYR A 50 4.69 1.76 -7.30
C TYR A 50 4.69 1.11 -5.91
N LEU A 51 5.22 -0.10 -5.77
CA LEU A 51 5.45 -0.73 -4.46
C LEU A 51 6.42 0.08 -3.58
N ASP A 52 7.52 0.60 -4.14
CA ASP A 52 8.43 1.51 -3.41
C ASP A 52 7.69 2.77 -2.95
N LYS A 53 6.94 3.42 -3.84
CA LYS A 53 6.16 4.62 -3.54
C LYS A 53 5.11 4.35 -2.44
N TYR A 54 4.42 3.22 -2.52
CA TYR A 54 3.41 2.81 -1.55
C TYR A 54 4.00 2.62 -0.15
N LEU A 55 5.09 1.87 -0.04
CA LEU A 55 5.80 1.66 1.21
C LEU A 55 6.32 2.98 1.80
N ARG A 56 6.86 3.88 0.98
CA ARG A 56 7.29 5.21 1.46
C ARG A 56 6.12 6.01 2.03
N ILE A 57 4.95 5.95 1.39
CA ILE A 57 3.74 6.64 1.88
C ILE A 57 3.26 6.02 3.19
N ALA A 58 3.15 4.69 3.25
CA ALA A 58 2.72 3.98 4.45
C ALA A 58 3.61 4.27 5.66
N PHE A 59 4.93 4.34 5.45
CA PHE A 59 5.91 4.65 6.50
C PHE A 59 6.18 6.15 6.70
N ASN A 60 5.50 7.04 5.98
CA ASN A 60 5.71 8.48 6.12
C ASN A 60 5.12 9.02 7.42
N ARG A 61 5.97 9.22 8.43
CA ARG A 61 5.60 9.80 9.73
C ARG A 61 5.25 11.29 9.71
N GLN A 62 5.23 11.96 8.55
CA GLN A 62 4.81 13.36 8.44
C GLN A 62 3.30 13.56 8.52
N GLN A 63 2.49 12.50 8.49
CA GLN A 63 1.08 12.60 8.89
C GLN A 63 1.04 12.75 10.41
N ASP A 64 0.59 13.91 10.90
CA ASP A 64 0.40 14.21 12.33
C ASP A 64 -0.62 13.27 13.02
N ASP A 65 -1.31 12.41 12.25
CA ASP A 65 -2.20 11.37 12.75
C ASP A 65 -1.47 10.02 12.86
N THR A 66 -1.11 9.68 14.09
CA THR A 66 -0.44 8.41 14.42
C THR A 66 -1.33 7.19 14.17
N GLU A 67 -2.66 7.30 14.28
CA GLU A 67 -3.57 6.16 14.07
C GLU A 67 -3.65 5.80 12.58
N VAL A 68 -3.85 6.80 11.73
CA VAL A 68 -3.86 6.63 10.26
C VAL A 68 -2.52 6.09 9.78
N THR A 69 -1.41 6.59 10.32
CA THR A 69 -0.07 6.09 9.98
C THR A 69 0.10 4.61 10.32
N ILE A 70 -0.32 4.17 11.52
CA ILE A 70 -0.22 2.76 11.92
C ILE A 70 -1.08 1.88 11.01
N ARG A 71 -2.31 2.31 10.71
CA ARG A 71 -3.22 1.58 9.80
C ARG A 71 -2.59 1.41 8.42
N ASN A 72 -2.06 2.49 7.84
CA ASN A 72 -1.41 2.44 6.52
C ASN A 72 -0.24 1.46 6.48
N VAL A 73 0.56 1.40 7.56
CA VAL A 73 1.65 0.43 7.68
C VAL A 73 1.10 -1.00 7.72
N MET A 74 0.06 -1.26 8.52
CA MET A 74 -0.56 -2.58 8.60
C MET A 74 -1.16 -3.03 7.27
N ASP A 75 -1.94 -2.17 6.63
CA ASP A 75 -2.56 -2.41 5.32
C ASP A 75 -1.48 -2.71 4.27
N ALA A 76 -0.38 -1.96 4.28
CA ALA A 76 0.72 -2.19 3.36
C ALA A 76 1.38 -3.56 3.59
N PHE A 77 1.59 -3.98 4.83
CA PHE A 77 2.12 -5.30 5.12
C PHE A 77 1.20 -6.43 4.69
N ASP A 78 -0.10 -6.31 5.01
CA ASP A 78 -1.09 -7.33 4.65
C ASP A 78 -1.18 -7.49 3.14
N ALA A 79 -1.15 -6.36 2.39
CA ALA A 79 -1.13 -6.37 0.93
C ALA A 79 0.09 -7.09 0.36
N LEU A 80 1.28 -6.87 0.93
CA LEU A 80 2.53 -7.44 0.43
C LEU A 80 2.66 -8.93 0.76
N ILE A 81 2.18 -9.37 1.93
CA ILE A 81 2.18 -10.78 2.34
C ILE A 81 1.13 -11.59 1.54
N ALA A 82 0.00 -10.97 1.19
CA ALA A 82 -1.00 -11.58 0.32
C ALA A 82 -0.57 -11.65 -1.16
N GLY A 83 0.48 -10.91 -1.54
CA GLY A 83 1.05 -10.88 -2.88
C GLY A 83 1.90 -12.10 -3.24
N PRO A 84 2.38 -12.19 -4.50
CA PRO A 84 3.31 -13.22 -4.92
C PRO A 84 4.69 -13.07 -4.24
N MET A 85 5.52 -14.10 -4.33
CA MET A 85 6.81 -14.17 -3.62
C MET A 85 7.73 -12.98 -3.91
N GLU A 86 7.67 -12.42 -5.12
CA GLU A 86 8.42 -11.26 -5.55
C GLU A 86 8.07 -10.01 -4.72
N THR A 87 6.77 -9.80 -4.45
CA THR A 87 6.26 -8.69 -3.66
C THR A 87 6.65 -8.84 -2.19
N TYR A 88 6.62 -10.06 -1.66
CA TYR A 88 7.10 -10.37 -0.31
C TYR A 88 8.60 -10.09 -0.13
N ASN A 89 9.43 -10.57 -1.06
CA ASN A 89 10.87 -10.33 -1.03
C ASN A 89 11.19 -8.83 -1.13
N PHE A 90 10.47 -8.10 -1.97
CA PHE A 90 10.60 -6.65 -2.09
C PHE A 90 10.30 -5.93 -0.75
N ALA A 91 9.24 -6.33 -0.07
CA ALA A 91 8.87 -5.78 1.24
C ALA A 91 9.95 -6.05 2.30
N LEU A 92 10.49 -7.27 2.33
CA LEU A 92 11.60 -7.61 3.22
C LEU A 92 12.84 -6.78 2.93
N ASP A 93 13.20 -6.63 1.66
CA ASP A 93 14.36 -5.82 1.25
C ASP A 93 14.18 -4.35 1.64
N PHE A 94 12.98 -3.79 1.44
CA PHE A 94 12.65 -2.43 1.88
C PHE A 94 12.83 -2.26 3.39
N LEU A 95 12.33 -3.22 4.18
CA LEU A 95 12.49 -3.18 5.64
C LEU A 95 13.94 -3.30 6.07
N ILE A 96 14.69 -4.25 5.51
CA ILE A 96 16.10 -4.47 5.84
C ILE A 96 16.92 -3.21 5.55
N GLN A 97 16.66 -2.57 4.41
CA GLN A 97 17.35 -1.33 4.02
C GLN A 97 16.93 -0.12 4.87
N GLY A 98 15.67 -0.08 5.33
CA GLY A 98 15.10 1.03 6.09
C GLY A 98 15.14 0.87 7.62
N ILE A 99 15.64 -0.27 8.13
CA ILE A 99 15.43 -0.67 9.53
C ILE A 99 16.00 0.32 10.55
N ASP A 100 17.12 0.97 10.21
CA ASP A 100 17.77 1.97 11.05
C ASP A 100 16.96 3.27 11.17
N GLY A 101 16.15 3.59 10.15
CA GLY A 101 15.22 4.72 10.16
C GLY A 101 13.90 4.41 10.87
N ILE A 102 13.45 3.15 10.82
CA ILE A 102 12.19 2.69 11.44
C ILE A 102 12.33 2.52 12.95
N ARG A 103 13.51 2.10 13.45
CA ARG A 103 13.74 1.78 14.87
C ARG A 103 13.80 3.01 15.80
N ARG A 104 13.93 4.22 15.27
CA ARG A 104 13.96 5.47 16.05
C ARG A 104 12.56 5.99 16.34
#